data_AF-A0A388P1K1-F1
#
_entry.id   AF-A0A388P1K1-F1
#
_cell.length_a   1.000
_cell.length_b   1.000
_cell.length_c   1.000
_cell.angle_alpha   90.00
_cell.angle_beta   90.00
_cell.angle_gamma   90.00
#
_symmetry.space_group_name_H-M   'P 1'
#
loop_
_entity.id
_entity.type
_entity.pdbx_description
1 polymer ?
#
loop_
_entity_poly.entity_id
_entity_poly.type
_entity_poly.pdbx_seq_one_letter_code
_entity_poly.pdbx_strand_id
1 'polypeptide(L)' 'MGILNITPDSFADGGMHFRIEDALKRAEEMIAEGVDIIDIGGESTKPGAERITKTKKDNALFQ' A
#
# COMPACT_ATOMS: atom_id res chain seq x y z
N MET A 1 -2.26 14.60 -8.08
CA MET A 1 -2.07 13.87 -6.81
C MET A 1 -2.89 12.59 -6.87
N GLY A 2 -2.28 11.43 -6.62
CA GLY A 2 -2.92 10.12 -6.66
C GLY A 2 -2.70 9.35 -5.36
N ILE A 3 -3.61 8.43 -5.04
CA ILE A 3 -3.59 7.67 -3.79
C ILE A 3 -3.29 6.20 -4.10
N LEU A 4 -2.28 5.64 -3.44
CA LEU A 4 -1.85 4.26 -3.54
C LEU A 4 -2.05 3.55 -2.19
N ASN A 5 -3.11 2.76 -2.08
CA ASN A 5 -3.37 1.97 -0.88
C ASN A 5 -2.66 0.62 -0.97
N ILE A 6 -1.74 0.37 -0.04
CA ILE A 6 -0.93 -0.85 0.05
C ILE A 6 -1.38 -1.77 1.18
N THR A 7 -2.70 -1.84 1.41
CA THR A 7 -3.28 -2.60 2.51
C THR A 7 -3.60 -4.05 2.08
N PRO A 8 -3.44 -5.05 2.98
CA PRO A 8 -3.76 -6.44 2.67
C PRO A 8 -5.22 -6.63 2.19
N ASP A 9 -6.16 -5.90 2.77
CA ASP A 9 -7.59 -5.97 2.46
C ASP A 9 -8.00 -5.20 1.18
N SER A 10 -7.08 -4.53 0.50
CA SER A 10 -7.37 -3.78 -0.74
C SER A 10 -7.45 -4.67 -1.99
N PHE A 11 -7.03 -5.94 -1.90
CA PHE A 11 -7.04 -6.89 -3.02
C PHE A 11 -7.94 -8.09 -2.72
N ALA A 12 -8.65 -8.57 -3.76
CA ALA A 12 -9.73 -9.55 -3.66
C ALA A 12 -9.36 -10.87 -2.95
N ASP A 13 -8.08 -11.20 -2.86
CA ASP A 13 -7.56 -12.45 -2.27
C ASP A 13 -7.09 -12.30 -0.81
N GLY A 14 -7.51 -11.25 -0.10
CA GLY A 14 -7.27 -11.12 1.35
C GLY A 14 -5.82 -10.81 1.74
N GLY A 15 -5.03 -10.24 0.84
CA GLY A 15 -3.76 -9.59 1.19
C GLY A 15 -2.56 -10.49 1.45
N MET A 16 -2.72 -11.81 1.34
CA MET A 16 -1.61 -12.77 1.47
C MET A 16 -0.59 -12.67 0.34
N HIS A 17 -0.92 -11.94 -0.74
CA HIS A 17 -0.05 -11.74 -1.90
C HIS A 17 0.17 -10.27 -2.21
N PHE A 18 0.17 -9.39 -1.21
CA PHE A 18 0.62 -8.03 -1.46
C PHE A 18 2.13 -8.04 -1.71
N ARG A 19 2.50 -7.96 -2.99
CA ARG A 19 3.88 -7.95 -3.47
C ARG A 19 4.31 -6.51 -3.72
N ILE A 20 5.52 -6.15 -3.27
CA ILE A 20 6.09 -4.81 -3.47
C ILE A 20 6.07 -4.45 -4.97
N GLU A 21 6.25 -5.45 -5.82
CA GLU A 21 6.25 -5.33 -7.28
C GLU A 21 4.91 -4.80 -7.83
N ASP A 22 3.77 -5.16 -7.22
CA ASP A 22 2.46 -4.66 -7.64
C ASP A 22 2.27 -3.18 -7.26
N ALA A 23 2.78 -2.79 -6.09
CA ALA A 23 2.79 -1.40 -5.64
C ALA A 23 3.62 -0.53 -6.58
N LEU A 24 4.80 -1.02 -6.97
CA LEU A 24 5.70 -0.34 -7.90
C LEU A 24 5.07 -0.18 -9.28
N LYS A 25 4.48 -1.26 -9.82
CA LYS A 25 3.79 -1.19 -11.11
C LYS A 25 2.66 -0.17 -11.09
N ARG A 26 1.85 -0.14 -10.02
CA ARG A 26 0.77 0.85 -9.92
C ARG A 26 1.31 2.28 -9.81
N ALA A 27 2.41 2.49 -9.09
CA ALA A 27 3.06 3.79 -9.02
C ALA A 27 3.59 4.24 -10.39
N GLU A 28 4.19 3.33 -11.18
CA GLU A 28 4.63 3.62 -12.55
C GLU A 28 3.48 4.03 -13.47
N GLU A 29 2.33 3.34 -13.37
CA GLU A 29 1.12 3.72 -14.11
C GLU A 29 0.64 5.13 -13.71
N MET A 30 0.64 5.46 -12.42
CA MET A 30 0.25 6.79 -11.93
C MET A 30 1.20 7.89 -12.44
N ILE A 31 2.51 7.60 -12.50
CA ILE A 31 3.49 8.52 -13.12
C ILE A 31 3.15 8.73 -14.60
N ALA A 32 2.84 7.65 -15.33
CA ALA A 32 2.45 7.74 -16.74
C ALA A 32 1.13 8.49 -16.95
N GLU A 33 0.20 8.42 -15.99
CA GLU A 33 -1.04 9.21 -15.95
C GLU A 33 -0.79 10.71 -15.63
N GLY A 34 0.46 11.11 -15.34
CA GLY A 34 0.83 12.50 -15.07
C GLY A 34 0.61 12.93 -13.63
N VAL A 35 0.65 12.00 -12.68
CA VAL A 35 0.49 12.30 -11.25
C VAL A 35 1.78 12.92 -10.68
N ASP A 36 1.70 14.17 -10.20
CA ASP A 36 2.86 14.86 -9.61
C ASP A 36 3.24 14.38 -8.19
N ILE A 37 2.26 13.83 -7.45
CA ILE A 37 2.41 13.41 -6.05
C ILE A 37 1.61 12.14 -5.83
N ILE A 38 2.24 11.12 -5.26
CA ILE A 38 1.60 9.87 -4.85
C ILE A 38 1.58 9.81 -3.32
N ASP A 39 0.38 9.65 -2.76
CA ASP A 39 0.15 9.41 -1.33
C ASP A 39 0.01 7.91 -1.09
N ILE A 40 0.86 7.32 -0.23
CA ILE A 40 0.95 5.87 -0.03
C ILE A 40 0.40 5.52 1.36
N GLY A 41 -0.71 4.79 1.41
CA GLY A 41 -1.37 4.37 2.66
C GLY A 41 -1.24 2.87 2.90
N GLY A 42 -0.54 2.46 3.96
CA GLY A 42 -0.38 1.05 4.35
C GLY A 42 -1.33 0.54 5.43
N GLU A 43 -2.18 1.41 5.97
CA GLU A 43 -3.17 1.05 6.99
C GLU A 43 -4.59 1.17 6.42
N SER A 44 -5.40 0.13 6.60
CA SER A 44 -6.80 0.16 6.17
C SER A 44 -7.63 1.04 7.10
N THR A 45 -8.39 1.95 6.51
CA THR A 45 -9.38 2.78 7.21
C THR A 45 -10.79 2.17 7.16
N LYS A 46 -10.95 0.96 6.62
CA LYS A 46 -12.25 0.30 6.51
C LYS A 46 -12.82 -0.05 7.89
N PRO A 47 -14.14 0.12 8.11
CA PRO A 47 -14.80 -0.36 9.32
C PRO A 47 -14.59 -1.87 9.51
N GLY A 48 -14.02 -2.27 10.65
CA GLY A 48 -13.75 -3.67 10.96
C GLY A 48 -12.38 -4.21 10.51
N ALA A 49 -11.51 -3.37 9.91
CA ALA A 49 -10.14 -3.76 9.65
C ALA A 49 -9.37 -4.00 10.97
N GLU A 50 -8.61 -5.09 11.05
CA GLU A 50 -7.70 -5.31 12.17
C GLU A 50 -6.68 -4.18 12.22
N ARG A 51 -6.67 -3.41 13.32
CA ARG A 51 -5.63 -2.40 13.54
C ARG A 51 -4.30 -3.11 13.66
N ILE A 52 -3.35 -2.74 12.80
CA ILE A 52 -1.96 -3.16 12.95
C ILE A 52 -1.46 -2.56 14.26
N THR A 53 -1.25 -3.39 15.28
CA THR A 53 -0.61 -2.96 16.53
C THR A 53 0.88 -2.82 16.25
N LYS A 54 1.49 -1.70 16.68
CA LYS A 54 2.92 -1.37 16.50
C LYS A 54 3.86 -2.31 17.26
N THR A 55 3.85 -3.60 16.95
CA THR A 55 4.69 -4.61 17.63
C THR A 55 5.55 -5.41 16.65
N LYS A 56 5.75 -4.97 15.41
CA LYS A 56 6.71 -5.59 14.49
C LYS A 56 7.62 -4.53 13.90
N LYS A 57 8.88 -4.57 14.36
CA LYS A 57 10.04 -3.74 13.98
C LYS A 57 9.90 -3.08 12.60
N ASP A 58 9.57 -1.78 12.65
CA ASP A 58 9.88 -0.80 11.62
C ASP A 58 11.40 -0.82 11.36
N ASN A 59 11.89 -1.57 10.35
CA ASN A 59 13.22 -1.38 9.72
C ASN A 59 13.54 -2.45 8.65
N ALA A 60 12.67 -2.67 7.67
CA ALA A 60 13.00 -3.57 6.54
C ALA A 60 12.78 -2.97 5.15
N LEU A 61 12.41 -1.69 5.03
CA LEU A 61 12.16 -1.04 3.73
C LEU A 61 13.10 0.14 3.42
N PHE A 62 14.08 0.42 4.28
CA PHE A 62 15.08 1.49 4.06
C PHE A 62 16.50 1.05 4.46
N GLN A 63 16.97 -0.09 3.94
CA GLN A 63 18.41 -0.36 3.81
C GLN A 63 18.72 -0.74 2.37
#